data_AF-A0A8S9WLL5-F1
#
_entry.id   AF-A0A8S9WLL5-F1
#
_cell.length_a   1.000
_cell.length_b   1.000
_cell.length_c   1.000
_cell.angle_alpha   90.00
_cell.angle_beta   90.00
_cell.angle_gamma   90.00
#
_symmetry.space_group_name_H-M   'P 1'
#
loop_
_entity.id
_entity.type
_entity.pdbx_description
1 polymer ?
#
loop_
_entity_poly.entity_id
_entity_poly.type
_entity_poly.pdbx_seq_one_letter_code
_entity_poly.pdbx_strand_id
1 'polypeptide(L)' 'PDVSDSYEIAWRAPDVAKLKEMLCEEHEFAEERVCNALERSSVPKVKQGSIEQWL' A
#
# COMPACT_ATOMS: atom_id res chain seq x y z
N PRO A 1 -6.93 -27.77 4.92
CA PRO A 1 -6.57 -27.12 3.63
C PRO A 1 -5.05 -27.03 3.58
N ASP A 2 -4.46 -27.10 2.39
CA ASP A 2 -3.01 -26.87 2.24
C ASP A 2 -2.76 -25.37 2.42
N VAL A 3 -2.20 -25.01 3.57
CA VAL A 3 -1.90 -23.62 3.96
C VAL A 3 -0.40 -23.52 4.24
N SER A 4 0.19 -22.39 3.85
CA SER A 4 1.61 -22.10 4.05
C SER A 4 1.76 -20.97 5.05
N ASP A 5 2.51 -21.22 6.13
CA ASP A 5 2.87 -20.24 7.15
C ASP A 5 4.15 -19.45 6.80
N SER A 6 4.77 -19.75 5.64
CA SER A 6 6.04 -19.13 5.25
C SER A 6 5.81 -17.80 4.52
N TYR A 7 5.42 -16.77 5.27
CA TYR A 7 5.36 -15.40 4.78
C TYR A 7 5.67 -14.38 5.90
N GLU A 8 6.09 -13.18 5.50
CA GLU A 8 6.30 -12.06 6.42
C GLU A 8 5.39 -10.88 6.06
N ILE A 9 4.77 -10.28 7.07
CA ILE A 9 3.94 -9.08 6.89
C ILE A 9 4.83 -7.85 7.06
N ALA A 10 5.20 -7.21 5.95
CA ALA A 10 6.01 -5.99 5.95
C ALA A 10 5.36 -4.89 5.10
N TRP A 11 5.16 -3.71 5.71
CA TRP A 11 4.74 -2.51 5.00
C TRP A 11 5.99 -1.80 4.47
N ARG A 12 6.18 -1.81 3.15
CA ARG A 12 7.31 -1.14 2.47
C ARG A 12 6.86 0.16 1.82
N ALA A 13 7.79 1.09 1.66
CA ALA A 13 7.53 2.32 0.93
C ALA A 13 7.18 2.00 -0.53
N PRO A 14 6.13 2.63 -1.10
CA PRO A 14 5.77 2.44 -2.49
C PRO A 14 6.80 3.08 -3.43
N ASP A 15 7.12 2.39 -4.54
CA ASP A 15 7.91 2.97 -5.63
C ASP A 15 7.00 3.81 -6.53
N VAL A 16 7.01 5.12 -6.27
CA VAL A 16 6.12 6.08 -6.94
C VAL A 16 6.36 6.13 -8.45
N ALA A 17 7.62 6.03 -8.91
CA ALA A 17 7.94 6.12 -10.33
C ALA A 17 7.38 4.91 -11.07
N LYS A 18 7.64 3.71 -10.54
CA LYS A 18 7.16 2.46 -11.14
C LYS A 18 5.63 2.34 -11.11
N LEU A 19 5.00 2.83 -10.05
CA LEU A 19 3.53 2.86 -9.94
C LEU A 19 2.89 3.82 -10.95
N LYS A 20 3.51 4.97 -11.23
CA LYS A 20 3.01 5.89 -12.26
C LYS A 20 3.13 5.30 -13.66
N GLU A 21 4.26 4.70 -14.00
CA GLU A 21 4.46 4.03 -15.29
C GLU A 21 3.38 2.95 -15.49
N MET A 22 3.23 2.03 -14.53
CA MET A 22 2.26 0.94 -14.64
C MET A 22 0.81 1.45 -14.69
N LEU A 23 0.42 2.40 -13.82
CA LEU A 23 -0.99 2.82 -13.74
C LEU A 23 -1.38 3.80 -14.85
N CYS A 24 -0.51 4.78 -15.16
CA CYS A 24 -0.84 5.83 -16.13
C CYS A 24 -0.55 5.38 -17.56
N GLU A 25 0.56 4.70 -17.83
CA GLU A 25 0.96 4.34 -19.20
C GLU A 25 0.30 3.04 -19.66
N GLU A 26 0.31 1.99 -18.84
CA GLU A 26 -0.26 0.68 -19.23
C GLU A 26 -1.77 0.60 -19.02
N HIS A 27 -2.30 1.27 -18.00
CA HIS A 27 -3.70 1.17 -17.60
C HIS A 27 -4.53 2.45 -17.76
N GLU A 28 -3.95 3.50 -18.35
CA GLU A 28 -4.64 4.77 -18.69
C GLU A 28 -5.32 5.46 -17.48
N PHE A 29 -4.81 5.28 -16.27
CA PHE A 29 -5.31 6.00 -15.11
C PHE A 29 -4.94 7.49 -15.20
N ALA A 30 -5.84 8.34 -14.71
CA ALA A 30 -5.57 9.76 -14.59
C ALA A 30 -4.41 10.02 -13.60
N GLU A 31 -3.32 10.60 -14.09
CA GLU A 31 -2.11 10.86 -13.30
C GLU A 31 -2.39 11.64 -12.02
N GLU A 32 -3.27 12.64 -12.08
CA GLU A 32 -3.69 13.43 -10.91
C GLU A 32 -4.29 12.55 -9.80
N ARG A 33 -5.08 11.52 -10.18
CA ARG A 33 -5.70 10.58 -9.25
C ARG A 33 -4.66 9.64 -8.65
N VAL A 34 -3.70 9.19 -9.45
CA VAL A 34 -2.59 8.33 -9.02
C VAL A 34 -1.69 9.07 -8.04
N CYS A 35 -1.28 10.31 -8.36
CA CYS A 35 -0.51 11.17 -7.46
C CYS A 35 -1.19 11.36 -6.11
N ASN A 36 -2.45 11.80 -6.11
CA ASN A 36 -3.21 12.01 -4.88
C ASN A 36 -3.34 10.74 -4.03
N ALA A 37 -3.53 9.57 -4.65
CA ALA A 37 -3.61 8.31 -3.94
C ALA A 37 -2.26 7.91 -3.32
N LEU A 38 -1.17 8.07 -4.08
CA LEU A 38 0.18 7.79 -3.61
C LEU A 38 0.56 8.69 -2.44
N GLU A 39 0.28 9.99 -2.53
CA GLU A 39 0.47 10.94 -1.43
C GLU A 39 -0.32 10.56 -0.17
N ARG A 40 -1.56 10.08 -0.30
CA ARG A 40 -2.35 9.62 0.86
C ARG A 40 -1.84 8.31 1.46
N SER A 41 -1.16 7.48 0.67
CA SER A 41 -0.63 6.18 1.08
C SER A 41 0.76 6.26 1.70
N SER A 42 1.55 7.29 1.34
CA SER A 42 2.87 7.54 1.91
C SER A 42 2.80 8.14 3.32
N VAL A 43 1.65 8.69 3.72
CA VAL A 43 1.42 9.09 5.12
C VAL A 43 1.14 7.83 5.95
N PRO A 44 2.01 7.46 6.91
CA PRO A 44 1.78 6.32 7.77
C PRO A 44 0.53 6.57 8.62
N LYS A 45 -0.58 5.90 8.27
CA LYS A 45 -1.74 5.82 9.16
C LYS A 45 -1.40 4.87 10.30
N VAL A 46 -1.02 5.45 11.43
CA VAL A 46 -0.91 4.71 12.69
C VAL A 46 -2.25 4.06 12.96
N LYS A 47 -2.30 2.73 12.94
CA LYS A 47 -3.45 1.96 13.39
C LYS A 47 -3.51 2.14 14.91
N GLN A 48 -4.53 2.84 15.38
CA GLN A 48 -4.83 2.88 16.80
C GLN A 48 -5.22 1.46 17.23
N GLY A 49 -4.37 0.80 18.02
CA GLY A 49 -4.64 -0.54 18.50
C GLY A 49 -5.79 -0.55 19.50
N SER A 50 -6.64 -1.58 19.46
CA SER A 50 -7.61 -1.85 20.52
C SER A 50 -6.88 -2.42 21.74
N ILE A 51 -7.34 -2.08 22.94
CA ILE A 51 -6.83 -2.60 24.22
C ILE A 51 -6.85 -4.14 24.25
N GLU A 52 -7.80 -4.75 23.56
CA GLU A 52 -7.96 -6.21 23.45
C GLU A 52 -6.81 -6.88 22.68
N GLN A 53 -5.99 -6.15 21.91
CA GLN A 53 -4.80 -6.72 21.27
C GLN A 53 -3.64 -7.03 22.24
N TRP A 54 -3.73 -6.62 23.51
CA TRP A 54 -2.68 -6.78 24.52
C TRP A 54 -3.09 -7.67 25.70
N LEU A 55 -4.31 -8.21 25.70
CA LEU A 55 -4.91 -9.03 26.77
C LEU A 55 -5.04 -10.49 26.36
#